data_AF-A0A934PV96-F1
#
_entry.id   AF-A0A934PV96-F1
#
_cell.length_a   1.000
_cell.length_b   1.000
_cell.length_c   1.000
_cell.angle_alpha   90.00
_cell.angle_beta   90.00
_cell.angle_gamma   90.00
#
_symmetry.space_group_name_H-M   'P 1'
#
loop_
_entity.id
_entity.type
_entity.pdbx_description
1 polymer ?
#
loop_
_entity_poly.entity_id
_entity_poly.type
_entity_poly.pdbx_seq_one_letter_code
_entity_poly.pdbx_strand_id
1 'polypeptide(L)'
;MPIYMRITVSGKRADISVGRDCDPAKWNKHAGRAIGTKEQIKSINNYLDSLQTKLRNAHQVLIDTNQQVTTESLQNQFTGKNQKWKFRGH
;
A
#
# COMPACT_ATOMS: atom_id res chain seq x y z
N MET A 1 -1.18 16.44 -0.29
CA MET A 1 -1.98 15.48 0.52
C MET A 1 -1.21 14.16 0.63
N PRO A 2 -1.12 13.56 1.83
CA PRO A 2 -0.48 12.25 2.01
C PRO A 2 -1.27 11.15 1.28
N ILE A 3 -0.56 10.23 0.64
CA ILE A 3 -1.15 9.05 0.02
C ILE A 3 -1.13 7.90 1.02
N TYR A 4 -2.23 7.14 1.07
CA TYR A 4 -2.36 5.93 1.87
C TYR A 4 -2.81 4.78 0.98
N MET A 5 -2.25 3.60 1.23
CA MET A 5 -2.69 2.37 0.61
C MET A 5 -3.60 1.60 1.57
N ARG A 6 -4.79 1.20 1.10
CA ARG A 6 -5.74 0.42 1.88
C ARG A 6 -5.67 -1.05 1.47
N ILE A 7 -5.51 -1.92 2.44
CA ILE A 7 -5.53 -3.37 2.27
C ILE A 7 -6.74 -3.91 3.02
N THR A 8 -7.48 -4.80 2.39
CA THR A 8 -8.62 -5.49 3.02
C THR A 8 -8.42 -6.99 2.86
N VAL A 9 -8.37 -7.73 3.97
CA VAL A 9 -8.24 -9.20 3.98
C VAL A 9 -9.12 -9.76 5.09
N SER A 10 -9.93 -10.77 4.76
CA SER A 10 -10.80 -11.49 5.72
C SER A 10 -11.64 -10.55 6.59
N GLY A 11 -12.25 -9.53 5.96
CA GLY A 11 -13.09 -8.53 6.64
C GLY A 11 -12.33 -7.48 7.46
N LYS A 12 -11.02 -7.63 7.65
CA LYS A 12 -10.17 -6.63 8.33
C LYS A 12 -9.56 -5.68 7.32
N ARG A 13 -9.43 -4.40 7.71
CA ARG A 13 -8.84 -3.34 6.91
C ARG A 13 -7.61 -2.79 7.61
N ALA A 14 -6.58 -2.50 6.82
CA ALA A 14 -5.40 -1.78 7.27
C ALA A 14 -5.05 -0.69 6.26
N ASP A 15 -4.74 0.50 6.77
CA ASP A 15 -4.13 1.57 6.00
C ASP A 15 -2.61 1.58 6.23
N ILE A 16 -1.87 1.77 5.14
CA ILE A 16 -0.42 1.88 5.13
C ILE A 16 -0.07 3.22 4.52
N SER A 17 0.68 4.05 5.25
CA SER A 17 1.27 5.25 4.68
C SER A 17 2.33 4.86 3.66
N VAL A 18 2.20 5.36 2.44
CA VAL A 18 3.20 5.11 1.38
C VAL A 18 4.35 6.12 1.41
N GLY A 19 4.38 7.02 2.39
CA GLY A 19 5.49 7.98 2.57
C GLY A 19 5.64 8.98 1.42
N ARG A 20 4.63 9.15 0.58
CA ARG A 20 4.58 10.15 -0.49
C ARG A 20 3.34 11.00 -0.38
N ASP A 21 3.49 12.25 -0.79
CA ASP A 21 2.38 13.18 -0.99
C ASP A 21 2.14 13.45 -2.48
N CYS A 22 0.93 13.91 -2.78
CA CYS A 22 0.55 14.39 -4.11
C CYS A 22 -0.29 15.66 -3.97
N ASP A 23 -0.30 16.47 -5.03
CA ASP A 23 -1.18 17.60 -5.13
C ASP A 23 -2.66 17.13 -5.21
N PRO A 24 -3.56 17.62 -4.35
CA PRO A 24 -4.95 17.16 -4.32
C PRO A 24 -5.72 17.47 -5.60
N ALA A 25 -5.37 18.53 -6.35
CA ALA A 25 -6.01 18.83 -7.64
C ALA A 25 -5.56 17.85 -8.73
N LYS A 26 -4.43 17.16 -8.52
CA LYS A 26 -3.90 16.13 -9.40
C LYS A 26 -4.12 14.71 -8.89
N TRP A 27 -4.95 14.51 -7.87
CA TRP A 27 -5.26 13.19 -7.34
C TRP A 27 -6.66 12.75 -7.76
N ASN A 28 -6.75 11.66 -8.53
CA ASN A 28 -8.02 11.04 -8.84
C ASN A 28 -8.41 10.08 -7.70
N LYS A 29 -9.35 10.53 -6.85
CA LYS A 29 -9.86 9.75 -5.71
C LYS A 29 -10.53 8.44 -6.12
N HIS A 30 -11.17 8.40 -7.29
CA HIS A 30 -11.86 7.21 -7.78
C HIS A 30 -10.86 6.16 -8.31
N ALA A 31 -9.83 6.61 -9.03
CA ALA A 31 -8.78 5.74 -9.56
C ALA A 31 -7.69 5.39 -8.53
N GLY A 32 -7.59 6.14 -7.43
CA GLY A 32 -6.49 6.03 -6.46
C GLY A 32 -5.12 6.33 -7.10
N ARG A 33 -5.08 7.23 -8.09
CA ARG A 33 -3.89 7.55 -8.88
C ARG A 33 -3.75 9.04 -9.14
N ALA A 34 -2.52 9.47 -9.36
CA ALA A 34 -2.25 10.84 -9.77
C ALA A 34 -2.57 11.02 -11.27
N ILE A 35 -3.13 12.18 -11.63
CA ILE A 35 -3.55 12.56 -12.98
C ILE A 35 -2.68 13.70 -13.53
N GLY A 36 -2.33 13.60 -14.81
CA GLY A 36 -1.49 14.57 -15.51
C GLY A 36 -0.35 13.91 -16.30
N THR A 37 0.33 14.72 -17.12
CA THR A 37 1.35 14.25 -18.08
C THR A 37 2.79 14.45 -17.61
N LYS A 38 2.99 15.21 -16.52
CA LYS A 38 4.32 15.52 -15.97
C LYS A 38 5.03 14.25 -15.48
N GLU A 39 6.35 14.23 -15.59
CA GLU A 39 7.18 13.10 -15.15
C GLU A 39 6.99 12.76 -13.66
N GLN A 40 6.81 13.78 -12.81
CA GLN A 40 6.51 13.57 -11.38
C GLN A 40 5.24 12.72 -11.17
N ILE A 41 4.21 12.93 -11.99
CA ILE A 41 2.95 12.16 -11.92
C ILE A 41 3.18 10.71 -12.32
N LYS A 42 3.93 10.49 -13.41
CA LYS A 42 4.34 9.13 -13.83
C LYS A 42 5.15 8.44 -12.75
N SER A 43 6.10 9.14 -12.13
CA SER A 43 6.91 8.61 -11.02
C SER A 43 6.06 8.20 -9.81
N ILE A 44 5.06 9.01 -9.43
CA ILE A 44 4.12 8.66 -8.35
C ILE A 44 3.35 7.38 -8.72
N ASN A 45 2.77 7.32 -9.92
CA ASN A 45 2.00 6.15 -10.32
C ASN A 45 2.84 4.88 -10.43
N ASN A 46 4.07 4.97 -10.97
CA ASN A 46 5.00 3.84 -11.03
C ASN A 46 5.41 3.35 -9.62
N TYR A 47 5.57 4.28 -8.68
CA TYR A 47 5.82 3.94 -7.29
C TYR A 47 4.64 3.20 -6.66
N LEU A 48 3.41 3.69 -6.87
CA LEU A 48 2.19 3.01 -6.40
C LEU A 48 2.04 1.60 -7.00
N ASP A 49 2.34 1.45 -8.29
CA ASP A 49 2.32 0.15 -8.98
C ASP A 49 3.36 -0.83 -8.40
N SER A 50 4.57 -0.33 -8.11
CA SER A 50 5.62 -1.11 -7.46
C SER A 50 5.19 -1.60 -6.07
N LEU A 51 4.49 -0.76 -5.30
CA LEU A 51 3.98 -1.14 -3.98
C LEU A 51 2.86 -2.17 -4.07
N GLN A 52 1.96 -2.02 -5.05
CA GLN A 52 0.92 -3.00 -5.32
C GLN A 52 1.50 -4.36 -5.72
N THR A 53 2.54 -4.37 -6.55
CA THR A 53 3.29 -5.57 -6.93
C THR A 53 3.95 -6.21 -5.71
N LYS A 54 4.61 -5.42 -4.84
CA LYS A 54 5.20 -5.93 -3.59
C LYS A 54 4.17 -6.56 -2.67
N LEU A 55 3.00 -5.95 -2.51
CA LEU A 55 1.92 -6.53 -1.69
C LEU A 55 1.36 -7.80 -2.28
N ARG A 56 1.20 -7.86 -3.61
CA ARG A 56 0.77 -9.07 -4.29
C ARG A 56 1.78 -10.21 -4.10
N ASN A 57 3.07 -9.92 -4.19
CA ASN A 57 4.13 -10.88 -3.91
C ASN A 57 4.12 -11.33 -2.44
N ALA A 58 3.98 -10.41 -1.48
CA ALA A 58 3.84 -10.75 -0.06
C ALA A 58 2.63 -11.68 0.19
N HIS A 59 1.51 -11.40 -0.46
CA HIS A 59 0.33 -12.25 -0.42
C HIS A 59 0.59 -13.64 -0.99
N GLN A 60 1.27 -13.71 -2.15
CA GLN A 60 1.62 -14.97 -2.79
C GLN A 60 2.54 -15.82 -1.92
N VAL A 61 3.55 -15.20 -1.29
CA VAL A 61 4.48 -15.88 -0.37
C VAL A 61 3.73 -16.45 0.84
N LEU A 62 2.77 -15.72 1.42
CA LEU A 62 1.98 -16.23 2.54
C LEU A 62 1.15 -17.45 2.13
N ILE A 63 0.59 -17.46 0.92
CA ILE A 63 -0.14 -18.63 0.39
C ILE A 63 0.80 -19.81 0.16
N ASP A 64 1.93 -19.58 -0.51
CA ASP A 64 2.92 -20.61 -0.86
C ASP A 64 3.51 -21.29 0.38
N THR A 65 3.76 -20.49 1.43
CA THR A 65 4.24 -20.98 2.73
C THR A 65 3.13 -21.52 3.64
N ASN A 66 1.90 -21.61 3.14
CA ASN A 66 0.70 -22.05 3.87
C ASN A 66 0.47 -21.28 5.19
N GLN A 67 0.88 -20.01 5.21
CA GLN A 67 0.68 -19.10 6.33
C GLN A 67 -0.68 -18.40 6.24
N GLN A 68 -1.24 -18.05 7.40
CA GLN A 68 -2.51 -17.34 7.44
C GLN A 68 -2.37 -15.95 6.83
N VAL A 69 -3.12 -15.69 5.76
CA VAL A 69 -3.21 -14.38 5.14
C VAL A 69 -4.08 -13.47 6.01
N THR A 70 -3.43 -12.60 6.77
CA THR A 70 -4.09 -11.55 7.56
C THR A 70 -3.50 -10.19 7.20
N THR A 71 -4.18 -9.11 7.56
CA THR A 71 -3.65 -7.75 7.42
C THR A 71 -2.31 -7.58 8.13
N GLU A 72 -2.12 -8.24 9.28
CA GLU A 72 -0.87 -8.21 10.05
C GLU A 72 0.24 -9.01 9.35
N SER A 73 -0.05 -10.25 8.90
CA SER A 73 0.91 -11.08 8.16
C SER A 73 1.39 -10.38 6.88
N LEU A 74 0.48 -9.76 6.14
CA LEU A 74 0.80 -9.00 4.93
C LEU A 74 1.62 -7.76 5.24
N GLN A 75 1.26 -7.01 6.27
CA GLN A 75 2.01 -5.82 6.66
C GLN A 75 3.43 -6.22 7.11
N ASN A 76 3.57 -7.29 7.88
CA ASN A 76 4.86 -7.81 8.33
C ASN A 76 5.74 -8.25 7.15
N GLN A 77 5.16 -8.89 6.12
CA GLN A 77 5.89 -9.24 4.90
C GLN A 77 6.23 -8.04 4.02
N PHE A 78 5.28 -7.11 3.87
CA PHE A 78 5.47 -5.92 3.04
C PHE A 78 6.50 -4.95 3.61
N THR A 79 6.51 -4.77 4.94
CA THR A 79 7.45 -3.88 5.64
C THR A 79 8.78 -4.56 6.00
N GLY A 80 8.88 -5.87 5.80
CA GLY A 80 10.07 -6.67 6.08
C GLY A 80 10.53 -6.54 7.53
N LYS A 81 9.83 -7.16 8.49
CA LYS A 81 10.29 -7.39 9.89
C LYS A 81 11.27 -6.34 10.49
N ASN A 82 11.05 -5.02 10.41
CA ASN A 82 11.70 -4.07 11.35
C ASN A 82 11.16 -2.63 11.41
N GLN A 83 9.89 -2.38 11.07
CA GLN A 83 9.30 -1.09 11.42
C GLN A 83 7.95 -1.35 12.09
N LYS A 84 7.96 -1.35 13.43
CA LYS A 84 6.76 -1.23 14.25
C LYS A 84 6.08 0.09 13.91
N TRP A 85 5.25 0.08 12.87
CA TRP A 85 4.22 1.10 12.70
C TRP A 85 3.22 0.87 13.83
N LYS A 86 3.13 1.85 14.73
CA LYS A 86 2.19 1.80 15.84
C LYS A 86 0.78 1.86 15.24
N PHE A 87 0.12 0.70 15.15
CA PHE A 87 -1.33 0.64 15.18
C PHE A 87 -1.77 1.33 16.49
N ARG A 88 -2.10 2.63 16.41
CA ARG A 88 -2.99 3.23 17.38
C ARG A 88 -4.40 2.85 16.92
N GLY A 89 -4.82 1.66 17.32
CA GLY A 89 -6.23 1.33 17.38
C GLY A 89 -6.87 2.28 18.40
N HIS A 90 -7.97 2.90 17.99
CA HIS A 90 -8.92 3.55 18.87
C HIS A 90 -10.29 2.93 18.59
#